data_AF-A0A2J7QNW0-F1
#
_entry.id   AF-A0A2J7QNW0-F1
#
_cell.length_a   1.000
_cell.length_b   1.000
_cell.length_c   1.000
_cell.angle_alpha   90.00
_cell.angle_beta   90.00
_cell.angle_gamma   90.00
#
_symmetry.space_group_name_H-M   'P 1'
#
loop_
_entity.id
_entity.type
_entity.pdbx_description
1 polymer ?
#
loop_
_entity_poly.entity_id
_entity_poly.type
_entity_poly.pdbx_seq_one_letter_code
_entity_poly.pdbx_strand_id
1 'polypeptide(L)'
;MAASRLINLQHHRIAQCQTVQITILGEEGVPIQVDGEAWVQPPGMIRIIHKNRMQMLCRNKALETSLRAWEEKQRHQQSLLHSQSSLGGKLLLLSPFIEEEKQQLLGFIESVTTLVKYVKLLTITHPTIEVELYQLAAETAANLEKVHPGGKILEGPNLRPQVTELVASTRQLYEETCNLLREKAHNLRLREDLEGKLSAALCNIEMELRKCVTYDSAGLVQFQQPVSEEQGCSERKGRARGLSWLKFRRGGGGSSRTARDVATWGVTEVATWLETLQLSEYAESFTCHDIRGRELLTLGRRDLKELGVTKVGHVKRILQAVKDLTM
;
A
#
# COMPACT_ATOMS: atom_id res chain seq x y z
N MET A 1 -10.66 65.50 -23.15
CA MET A 1 -9.51 65.08 -23.98
C MET A 1 -8.37 66.05 -23.80
N ALA A 2 -7.39 65.72 -22.95
CA ALA A 2 -6.07 66.36 -22.76
C ALA A 2 -5.46 65.65 -21.54
N ALA A 3 -4.46 64.79 -21.60
CA ALA A 3 -3.06 65.09 -21.88
C ALA A 3 -2.26 63.84 -22.36
N SER A 4 -2.92 62.83 -22.93
CA SER A 4 -2.28 61.56 -23.30
C SER A 4 -1.35 61.63 -24.53
N ARG A 5 -1.26 62.76 -25.24
CA ARG A 5 -0.51 62.87 -26.51
C ARG A 5 0.94 63.35 -26.35
N LEU A 6 1.36 63.78 -25.16
CA LEU A 6 2.70 64.34 -24.95
C LEU A 6 3.72 63.33 -24.40
N ILE A 7 3.26 62.17 -23.92
CA ILE A 7 4.14 61.13 -23.38
C ILE A 7 3.70 59.82 -24.03
N ASN A 8 4.58 59.21 -24.81
CA ASN A 8 4.36 57.88 -25.37
C ASN A 8 4.47 56.84 -24.25
N LEU A 9 3.47 56.82 -23.37
CA LEU A 9 3.35 55.82 -22.31
C LEU A 9 3.12 54.48 -22.99
N GLN A 10 4.16 53.65 -23.07
CA GLN A 10 3.99 52.26 -23.45
C GLN A 10 2.97 51.65 -22.49
N HIS A 11 1.89 51.08 -23.04
CA HIS A 11 0.88 50.37 -22.26
C HIS A 11 1.51 49.08 -21.71
N HIS A 12 2.34 49.19 -20.69
CA HIS A 12 2.85 48.05 -19.95
C HIS A 12 1.72 47.53 -19.07
N ARG A 13 1.10 46.45 -19.53
CA ARG A 13 0.17 45.69 -18.70
C ARG A 13 0.95 45.01 -17.59
N ILE A 14 0.81 45.50 -16.37
CA ILE A 14 1.59 45.03 -15.21
C ILE A 14 1.03 43.71 -14.66
N ALA A 15 -0.31 43.54 -14.61
CA ALA A 15 -0.95 42.32 -14.12
C ALA A 15 -2.39 42.15 -14.62
N GLN A 16 -2.93 40.92 -14.53
CA GLN A 16 -4.36 40.61 -14.61
C GLN A 16 -4.75 39.76 -13.40
N CYS A 17 -5.59 40.29 -12.51
CA CYS A 17 -5.99 39.63 -11.27
C CYS A 17 -7.43 39.98 -10.90
N GLN A 18 -8.03 39.19 -9.99
CA GLN A 18 -9.37 39.46 -9.46
C GLN A 18 -9.39 40.60 -8.43
N THR A 19 -8.28 40.79 -7.71
CA THR A 19 -8.12 41.84 -6.70
C THR A 19 -6.82 42.59 -6.97
N VAL A 20 -6.91 43.92 -7.06
CA VAL A 20 -5.77 44.83 -7.07
C VAL A 20 -5.80 45.63 -5.77
N GLN A 21 -4.66 45.71 -5.08
CA GLN A 21 -4.50 46.57 -3.91
C GLN A 21 -3.37 47.55 -4.18
N ILE A 22 -3.67 48.84 -4.09
CA ILE A 22 -2.71 49.95 -4.19
C ILE A 22 -2.60 50.56 -2.80
N THR A 23 -1.41 50.52 -2.22
CA THR A 23 -1.14 51.12 -0.92
C THR A 23 -0.35 52.41 -1.12
N ILE A 24 -0.92 53.52 -0.69
CA ILE A 24 -0.33 54.85 -0.76
C ILE A 24 0.25 55.16 0.62
N LEU A 25 1.57 55.29 0.67
CA LEU A 25 2.36 55.55 1.87
C LEU A 25 2.84 57.02 1.85
N GLY A 26 3.12 57.59 3.03
CA GLY A 26 3.59 58.98 3.18
C GLY A 26 2.56 59.87 3.87
N GLU A 27 2.87 61.17 4.04
CA GLU A 27 1.94 62.17 4.59
C GLU A 27 1.27 63.04 3.52
N GLU A 28 1.79 63.01 2.29
CA GLU A 28 1.27 63.77 1.15
C GLU A 28 0.35 62.89 0.28
N GLY A 29 -0.79 63.42 -0.14
CA GLY A 29 -1.75 62.70 -0.97
C GLY A 29 -1.31 62.59 -2.43
N VAL A 30 -1.78 61.55 -3.13
CA VAL A 30 -1.45 61.33 -4.55
C VAL A 30 -2.50 62.00 -5.44
N PRO A 31 -2.11 62.85 -6.41
CA PRO A 31 -3.06 63.41 -7.36
C PRO A 31 -3.57 62.31 -8.31
N ILE A 32 -4.88 62.16 -8.38
CA ILE A 32 -5.57 61.23 -9.27
C ILE A 32 -6.68 61.95 -10.04
N GLN A 33 -7.10 61.36 -11.16
CA GLN A 33 -8.24 61.85 -11.93
C GLN A 33 -9.34 60.79 -11.91
N VAL A 34 -10.52 61.16 -11.44
CA VAL A 34 -11.71 60.28 -11.39
C VAL A 34 -12.81 60.97 -12.19
N ASP A 35 -13.35 60.29 -13.19
CA ASP A 35 -14.41 60.80 -14.08
C ASP A 35 -14.16 62.18 -14.70
N GLY A 36 -12.88 62.53 -14.88
CA GLY A 36 -12.47 63.80 -15.48
C GLY A 36 -12.12 64.89 -14.47
N GLU A 37 -12.49 64.74 -13.19
CA GLU A 37 -12.22 65.70 -12.12
C GLU A 37 -10.89 65.38 -11.41
N ALA A 38 -10.17 66.44 -11.01
CA ALA A 38 -8.91 66.33 -10.27
C ALA A 38 -9.21 66.09 -8.78
N TRP A 39 -8.62 65.03 -8.22
CA TRP A 39 -8.82 64.64 -6.83
C TRP A 39 -7.49 64.24 -6.18
N VAL A 40 -7.37 64.43 -4.86
CA VAL A 40 -6.16 64.06 -4.11
C VAL A 40 -6.48 62.90 -3.19
N GLN A 41 -5.86 61.75 -3.44
CA GLN A 41 -6.02 60.55 -2.64
C GLN A 41 -5.13 60.61 -1.40
N PRO A 42 -5.71 60.69 -0.18
CA PRO A 42 -4.92 60.65 1.04
C PRO A 42 -4.22 59.29 1.21
N PRO A 43 -3.14 59.23 2.02
CA PRO A 43 -2.47 57.99 2.38
C PRO A 43 -3.45 56.92 2.87
N GLY A 44 -3.30 55.69 2.37
CA GLY A 44 -4.27 54.64 2.62
C GLY A 44 -4.20 53.48 1.63
N MET A 45 -5.26 52.68 1.58
CA MET A 45 -5.34 51.49 0.73
C MET A 45 -6.53 51.60 -0.23
N ILE A 46 -6.26 51.58 -1.53
CA ILE A 46 -7.27 51.44 -2.57
C ILE A 46 -7.34 49.96 -2.96
N ARG A 47 -8.50 49.34 -2.79
CA ARG A 47 -8.73 47.93 -3.15
C ARG A 47 -9.79 47.83 -4.23
N ILE A 48 -9.39 47.38 -5.41
CA ILE A 48 -10.28 47.13 -6.55
C ILE A 48 -10.55 45.64 -6.61
N ILE A 49 -11.81 45.23 -6.45
CA ILE A 49 -12.23 43.83 -6.45
C ILE A 49 -13.21 43.62 -7.61
N HIS A 50 -12.87 42.73 -8.53
CA HIS A 50 -13.77 42.31 -9.59
C HIS A 50 -14.75 41.26 -9.06
N LYS A 51 -16.05 41.61 -9.03
CA LYS A 51 -17.11 40.78 -8.42
C LYS A 51 -17.65 39.65 -9.31
N ASN A 52 -17.40 39.68 -10.61
CA ASN A 52 -17.88 38.67 -11.57
C ASN A 52 -16.78 37.66 -11.95
N ARG A 53 -17.16 36.52 -12.57
CA ARG A 53 -16.20 35.60 -13.21
C ARG A 53 -15.47 36.37 -14.32
N MET A 54 -14.20 36.72 -14.06
CA MET A 54 -13.35 37.42 -15.02
C MET A 54 -13.06 36.47 -16.19
N GLN A 55 -13.54 36.79 -17.39
CA GLN A 55 -13.01 36.13 -18.60
C GLN A 55 -11.58 36.61 -18.81
N MET A 56 -10.63 35.68 -18.88
CA MET A 56 -9.23 35.98 -19.16
C MET A 56 -9.12 36.61 -20.56
N LEU A 57 -8.97 37.93 -20.64
CA LEU A 57 -8.84 38.70 -21.89
C LEU A 57 -7.62 38.35 -22.76
N CYS A 58 -6.75 37.46 -22.30
CA CYS A 58 -5.73 36.84 -23.14
C CYS A 58 -5.62 35.35 -22.82
N ARG A 59 -5.86 34.52 -23.84
CA ARG A 59 -5.39 33.15 -23.89
C ARG A 59 -3.87 33.16 -23.77
N ASN A 60 -3.36 32.98 -22.57
CA ASN A 60 -1.94 32.72 -22.41
C ASN A 60 -1.69 31.32 -22.99
N LYS A 61 -1.22 31.25 -24.25
CA LYS A 61 -0.95 29.97 -24.92
C LYS A 61 0.00 29.09 -24.13
N ALA A 62 0.98 29.65 -23.42
CA ALA A 62 1.88 28.87 -22.57
C ALA A 62 1.14 28.29 -21.37
N LEU A 63 0.28 29.07 -20.69
CA LEU A 63 -0.57 28.58 -19.61
C LEU A 63 -1.59 27.56 -20.13
N GLU A 64 -2.23 27.79 -21.27
CA GLU A 64 -3.16 26.85 -21.90
C GLU A 64 -2.43 25.59 -22.35
N THR A 65 -1.17 25.67 -22.80
CA THR A 65 -0.39 24.50 -23.20
C THR A 65 0.09 23.73 -21.97
N SER A 66 0.48 24.41 -20.89
CA SER A 66 0.81 23.76 -19.61
C SER A 66 -0.43 23.15 -18.96
N LEU A 67 -1.57 23.84 -19.00
CA LEU A 67 -2.84 23.34 -18.50
C LEU A 67 -3.34 22.20 -19.37
N ARG A 68 -3.25 22.28 -20.70
CA ARG A 68 -3.57 21.18 -21.61
C ARG A 68 -2.61 20.03 -21.45
N ALA A 69 -1.30 20.25 -21.35
CA ALA A 69 -0.33 19.19 -21.11
C ALA A 69 -0.55 18.54 -19.74
N TRP A 70 -0.96 19.32 -18.74
CA TRP A 70 -1.35 18.80 -17.43
C TRP A 70 -2.68 18.03 -17.49
N GLU A 71 -3.72 18.57 -18.11
CA GLU A 71 -5.03 17.93 -18.34
C GLU A 71 -4.91 16.69 -19.24
N GLU A 72 -3.99 16.71 -20.19
CA GLU A 72 -3.66 15.63 -21.12
C GLU A 72 -2.82 14.58 -20.43
N LYS A 73 -1.89 14.96 -19.51
CA LYS A 73 -1.21 14.02 -18.63
C LYS A 73 -2.18 13.37 -17.65
N GLN A 74 -3.11 14.12 -17.08
CA GLN A 74 -4.22 13.61 -16.27
C GLN A 74 -5.13 12.69 -17.09
N ARG A 75 -5.50 13.08 -18.32
CA ARG A 75 -6.30 12.26 -19.25
C ARG A 75 -5.54 11.03 -19.73
N HIS A 76 -4.23 11.06 -19.92
CA HIS A 76 -3.43 9.89 -20.29
C HIS A 76 -3.34 8.92 -19.12
N GLN A 77 -3.14 9.42 -17.89
CA GLN A 77 -3.23 8.60 -16.68
C GLN A 77 -4.63 7.99 -16.51
N GLN A 78 -5.68 8.75 -16.85
CA GLN A 78 -7.06 8.30 -16.84
C GLN A 78 -7.41 7.36 -18.01
N SER A 79 -6.79 7.53 -19.18
CA SER A 79 -6.99 6.78 -20.42
C SER A 79 -6.31 5.42 -20.39
N LEU A 80 -5.14 5.33 -19.75
CA LEU A 80 -4.45 4.06 -19.51
C LEU A 80 -5.28 3.13 -18.58
N LEU A 81 -6.16 3.70 -17.76
CA LEU A 81 -7.15 2.97 -16.95
C LEU A 81 -8.50 2.77 -17.67
N HIS A 82 -8.88 3.63 -18.63
CA HIS A 82 -10.15 3.54 -19.38
C HIS A 82 -10.13 2.51 -20.53
N SER A 83 -9.00 1.88 -20.82
CA SER A 83 -8.93 0.81 -21.84
C SER A 83 -9.65 -0.48 -21.40
N GLN A 84 -10.11 -0.55 -20.14
CA GLN A 84 -10.99 -1.60 -19.63
C GLN A 84 -12.18 -0.96 -18.90
N SER A 85 -13.29 -0.77 -19.62
CA SER A 85 -14.49 -0.07 -19.13
C SER A 85 -15.47 -0.99 -18.40
N SER A 86 -15.91 -0.59 -17.21
CA SER A 86 -17.31 -0.72 -16.79
C SER A 86 -17.77 0.51 -15.98
N LEU A 87 -19.08 0.83 -16.03
CA LEU A 87 -19.70 1.96 -15.31
C LEU A 87 -19.36 1.99 -13.80
N GLY A 88 -19.03 0.85 -13.19
CA GLY A 88 -18.73 0.74 -11.76
C GLY A 88 -17.47 1.50 -11.33
N GLY A 89 -16.44 1.52 -12.18
CA GLY A 89 -15.19 2.24 -11.88
C GLY A 89 -15.33 3.75 -11.85
N LYS A 90 -16.19 4.27 -12.72
CA LYS A 90 -16.50 5.70 -12.79
C LYS A 90 -17.26 6.18 -11.56
N LEU A 91 -18.13 5.34 -10.99
CA LEU A 91 -18.88 5.65 -9.78
C LEU A 91 -17.97 5.68 -8.54
N LEU A 92 -17.01 4.75 -8.44
CA LEU A 92 -16.04 4.71 -7.34
C LEU A 92 -14.99 5.83 -7.43
N LEU A 93 -14.64 6.33 -8.62
CA LEU A 93 -13.72 7.48 -8.71
C LEU A 93 -14.38 8.78 -8.21
N LEU A 94 -15.70 8.89 -8.38
CA LEU A 94 -16.49 10.03 -7.94
C LEU A 94 -17.05 9.89 -6.52
N SER A 95 -16.97 8.70 -5.90
CA SER A 95 -17.43 8.53 -4.53
C SER A 95 -16.45 9.23 -3.56
N PRO A 96 -16.93 10.03 -2.61
CA PRO A 96 -16.08 10.56 -1.56
C PRO A 96 -15.44 9.41 -0.78
N PHE A 97 -14.19 9.60 -0.33
CA PHE A 97 -13.61 8.73 0.70
C PHE A 97 -14.41 8.97 1.99
N ILE A 98 -15.18 7.97 2.43
CA ILE A 98 -15.95 8.07 3.68
C ILE A 98 -15.03 8.01 4.89
N GLU A 99 -15.51 8.46 6.05
CA GLU A 99 -14.67 8.57 7.26
C GLU A 99 -14.11 7.21 7.70
N GLU A 100 -14.87 6.14 7.49
CA GLU A 100 -14.48 4.77 7.77
C GLU A 100 -13.32 4.30 6.86
N GLU A 101 -13.39 4.61 5.55
CA GLU A 101 -12.31 4.32 4.59
C GLU A 101 -11.04 5.12 4.93
N LYS A 102 -11.18 6.34 5.47
CA LYS A 102 -10.03 7.14 5.91
C LYS A 102 -9.34 6.53 7.12
N GLN A 103 -10.09 6.01 8.10
CA GLN A 103 -9.51 5.31 9.26
C GLN A 103 -8.76 4.05 8.82
N GLN A 104 -9.31 3.30 7.87
CA GLN A 104 -8.65 2.13 7.29
C GLN A 104 -7.39 2.53 6.50
N LEU A 105 -7.46 3.61 5.73
CA LEU A 105 -6.31 4.16 5.01
C LEU A 105 -5.19 4.58 5.97
N LEU A 106 -5.51 5.20 7.12
CA LEU A 106 -4.53 5.57 8.13
C LEU A 106 -3.80 4.33 8.69
N GLY A 107 -4.53 3.27 9.06
CA GLY A 107 -3.93 2.02 9.51
C GLY A 107 -3.08 1.34 8.43
N PHE A 108 -3.50 1.44 7.17
CA PHE A 108 -2.71 0.99 6.04
C PHE A 108 -1.41 1.80 5.86
N ILE A 109 -1.48 3.13 5.89
CA ILE A 109 -0.33 4.02 5.80
C ILE A 109 0.70 3.70 6.89
N GLU A 110 0.26 3.53 8.14
CA GLU A 110 1.14 3.16 9.26
C GLU A 110 1.85 1.83 9.02
N SER A 111 1.09 0.82 8.58
CA SER A 111 1.62 -0.51 8.28
C SER A 111 2.64 -0.48 7.14
N VAL A 112 2.35 0.27 6.07
CA VAL A 112 3.25 0.41 4.90
C VAL A 112 4.52 1.16 5.27
N THR A 113 4.40 2.24 6.02
CA THR A 113 5.54 3.01 6.54
C THR A 113 6.47 2.11 7.35
N THR A 114 5.88 1.26 8.19
CA THR A 114 6.61 0.31 9.04
C THR A 114 7.31 -0.77 8.22
N LEU A 115 6.63 -1.36 7.23
CA LEU A 115 7.23 -2.35 6.33
C LEU A 115 8.40 -1.76 5.55
N VAL A 116 8.19 -0.60 4.89
CA VAL A 116 9.23 0.09 4.12
C VAL A 116 10.46 0.37 4.98
N LYS A 117 10.26 0.84 6.23
CA LYS A 117 11.36 1.08 7.18
C LYS A 117 12.17 -0.19 7.43
N TYR A 118 11.53 -1.31 7.73
CA TYR A 118 12.24 -2.55 8.06
C TYR A 118 12.86 -3.23 6.83
N VAL A 119 12.25 -3.12 5.65
CA VAL A 119 12.85 -3.62 4.40
C VAL A 119 14.08 -2.80 3.99
N LYS A 120 14.03 -1.46 4.15
CA LYS A 120 15.22 -0.61 3.96
C LYS A 120 16.32 -0.93 4.98
N LEU A 121 15.96 -1.17 6.24
CA LEU A 121 16.95 -1.57 7.25
C LEU A 121 17.56 -2.96 6.95
N LEU A 122 16.75 -3.90 6.47
CA LEU A 122 17.16 -5.23 6.04
C LEU A 122 18.19 -5.14 4.89
N THR A 123 17.90 -4.37 3.84
CA THR A 123 18.78 -4.17 2.68
C THR A 123 20.07 -3.41 3.03
N ILE A 124 20.02 -2.44 3.94
CA ILE A 124 21.23 -1.73 4.43
C ILE A 124 22.11 -2.67 5.27
N THR A 125 21.51 -3.50 6.12
CA THR A 125 22.26 -4.42 7.00
C THR A 125 22.85 -5.61 6.23
N HIS A 126 22.27 -5.96 5.08
CA HIS A 126 22.71 -7.07 4.25
C HIS A 126 22.85 -6.61 2.79
N PRO A 127 24.00 -6.03 2.39
CA PRO A 127 24.23 -5.52 1.03
C PRO A 127 24.19 -6.61 -0.06
N THR A 128 24.18 -7.89 0.32
CA THR A 128 24.02 -9.05 -0.57
C THR A 128 22.57 -9.28 -1.00
N ILE A 129 21.61 -8.56 -0.41
CA ILE A 129 20.22 -8.54 -0.85
C ILE A 129 20.12 -7.79 -2.16
N GLU A 130 19.24 -8.26 -3.04
CA GLU A 130 19.04 -7.70 -4.36
C GLU A 130 18.72 -6.20 -4.31
N VAL A 131 19.42 -5.45 -5.15
CA VAL A 131 19.22 -3.99 -5.32
C VAL A 131 17.76 -3.69 -5.69
N GLU A 132 17.10 -4.61 -6.36
CA GLU A 132 15.69 -4.54 -6.75
C GLU A 132 14.75 -4.39 -5.55
N LEU A 133 15.00 -5.09 -4.44
CA LEU A 133 14.14 -4.98 -3.25
C LEU A 133 14.24 -3.60 -2.59
N TYR A 134 15.43 -3.01 -2.57
CA TYR A 134 15.60 -1.64 -2.09
C TYR A 134 14.90 -0.63 -3.00
N GLN A 135 15.02 -0.79 -4.32
CA GLN A 135 14.33 0.07 -5.29
C GLN A 135 12.82 -0.01 -5.13
N LEU A 136 12.28 -1.21 -4.94
CA LEU A 136 10.86 -1.42 -4.69
C LEU A 136 10.40 -0.76 -3.38
N ALA A 137 11.18 -0.88 -2.30
CA ALA A 137 10.89 -0.18 -1.05
C ALA A 137 10.98 1.36 -1.19
N ALA A 138 11.86 1.87 -2.07
CA ALA A 138 11.94 3.29 -2.37
C ALA A 138 10.75 3.78 -3.21
N GLU A 139 10.29 2.98 -4.17
CA GLU A 139 9.10 3.26 -4.97
C GLU A 139 7.83 3.27 -4.11
N THR A 140 7.63 2.25 -3.26
CA THR A 140 6.51 2.22 -2.32
C THR A 140 6.53 3.45 -1.40
N ALA A 141 7.71 3.90 -0.96
CA ALA A 141 7.85 5.12 -0.16
C ALA A 141 7.46 6.39 -0.95
N ALA A 142 7.81 6.47 -2.23
CA ALA A 142 7.43 7.59 -3.09
C ALA A 142 5.90 7.61 -3.32
N ASN A 143 5.27 6.45 -3.49
CA ASN A 143 3.82 6.33 -3.62
C ASN A 143 3.10 6.71 -2.32
N LEU A 144 3.70 6.39 -1.17
CA LEU A 144 3.20 6.80 0.14
C LEU A 144 3.17 8.34 0.28
N GLU A 145 4.22 9.02 -0.16
CA GLU A 145 4.29 10.49 -0.15
C GLU A 145 3.26 11.14 -1.09
N LYS A 146 2.89 10.49 -2.20
CA LYS A 146 1.81 10.97 -3.08
C LYS A 146 0.43 10.91 -2.40
N VAL A 147 0.22 9.95 -1.50
CA VAL A 147 -1.03 9.78 -0.74
C VAL A 147 -1.13 10.80 0.40
N HIS A 148 -0.02 11.12 1.08
CA HIS A 148 -0.02 12.07 2.20
C HIS A 148 1.08 13.16 2.13
N PRO A 149 1.11 13.99 1.07
CA PRO A 149 2.20 14.95 0.86
C PRO A 149 2.37 15.89 2.07
N GLY A 150 3.57 15.91 2.66
CA GLY A 150 3.86 16.72 3.85
C GLY A 150 3.07 16.31 5.10
N GLY A 151 2.66 15.04 5.18
CA GLY A 151 1.92 14.47 6.31
C GLY A 151 0.41 14.76 6.30
N LYS A 152 -0.13 15.31 5.22
CA LYS A 152 -1.56 15.57 5.05
C LYS A 152 -2.13 14.67 3.96
N ILE A 153 -3.18 13.93 4.27
CA ILE A 153 -3.86 13.08 3.29
C ILE A 153 -4.36 13.95 2.12
N LEU A 154 -4.07 13.51 0.90
CA LEU A 154 -4.54 14.14 -0.32
C LEU A 154 -6.08 14.12 -0.36
N GLU A 155 -6.71 15.26 -0.63
CA GLU A 155 -8.16 15.35 -0.74
C GLU A 155 -8.63 15.38 -2.19
N GLY A 156 -9.86 14.88 -2.43
CA GLY A 156 -10.52 14.93 -3.74
C GLY A 156 -10.39 13.66 -4.58
N PRO A 157 -10.76 13.71 -5.88
CA PRO A 157 -10.92 12.53 -6.74
C PRO A 157 -9.60 11.80 -7.04
N ASN A 158 -8.47 12.45 -6.76
CA ASN A 158 -7.14 11.88 -6.98
C ASN A 158 -6.66 10.97 -5.85
N LEU A 159 -7.30 11.00 -4.67
CA LEU A 159 -6.90 10.15 -3.55
C LEU A 159 -7.02 8.66 -3.90
N ARG A 160 -8.15 8.24 -4.46
CA ARG A 160 -8.40 6.81 -4.74
C ARG A 160 -7.41 6.21 -5.75
N PRO A 161 -7.09 6.87 -6.89
CA PRO A 161 -6.01 6.42 -7.77
C PRO A 161 -4.64 6.30 -7.08
N GLN A 162 -4.26 7.27 -6.25
CA GLN A 162 -2.97 7.23 -5.53
C GLN A 162 -2.92 6.11 -4.50
N VAL A 163 -4.03 5.88 -3.78
CA VAL A 163 -4.18 4.74 -2.87
C VAL A 163 -4.09 3.42 -3.61
N THR A 164 -4.70 3.31 -4.80
CA THR A 164 -4.58 2.11 -5.64
C THR A 164 -3.13 1.81 -6.04
N GLU A 165 -2.38 2.83 -6.47
CA GLU A 165 -0.96 2.70 -6.81
C GLU A 165 -0.11 2.30 -5.59
N LEU A 166 -0.42 2.88 -4.41
CA LEU A 166 0.22 2.52 -3.14
C LEU A 166 -0.07 1.06 -2.76
N VAL A 167 -1.32 0.60 -2.89
CA VAL A 167 -1.71 -0.79 -2.57
C VAL A 167 -1.03 -1.78 -3.52
N ALA A 168 -0.93 -1.47 -4.81
CA ALA A 168 -0.24 -2.29 -5.79
C ALA A 168 1.26 -2.43 -5.48
N SER A 169 1.96 -1.30 -5.30
CA SER A 169 3.38 -1.30 -4.96
C SER A 169 3.66 -1.94 -3.58
N THR A 170 2.75 -1.81 -2.62
CA THR A 170 2.85 -2.49 -1.31
C THR A 170 2.71 -4.00 -1.45
N ARG A 171 1.75 -4.48 -2.26
CA ARG A 171 1.55 -5.91 -2.52
C ARG A 171 2.81 -6.54 -3.13
N GLN A 172 3.39 -5.87 -4.12
CA GLN A 172 4.64 -6.31 -4.73
C GLN A 172 5.78 -6.34 -3.72
N LEU A 173 5.96 -5.27 -2.93
CA LEU A 173 6.99 -5.22 -1.88
C LEU A 173 6.85 -6.36 -0.86
N TYR A 174 5.61 -6.63 -0.44
CA TYR A 174 5.29 -7.72 0.46
C TYR A 174 5.64 -9.09 -0.13
N GLU A 175 5.24 -9.35 -1.37
CA GLU A 175 5.50 -10.62 -2.06
C GLU A 175 7.01 -10.87 -2.23
N GLU A 176 7.75 -9.87 -2.71
CA GLU A 176 9.20 -9.99 -2.89
C GLU A 176 9.96 -10.12 -1.57
N THR A 177 9.52 -9.41 -0.53
CA THR A 177 10.10 -9.58 0.81
C THR A 177 9.85 -11.01 1.32
N CYS A 178 8.65 -11.56 1.11
CA CYS A 178 8.34 -12.94 1.50
C CYS A 178 9.14 -13.97 0.70
N ASN A 179 9.33 -13.76 -0.61
CA ASN A 179 10.12 -14.62 -1.47
C ASN A 179 11.60 -14.61 -1.03
N LEU A 180 12.18 -13.42 -0.85
CA LEU A 180 13.54 -13.25 -0.36
C LEU A 180 13.75 -13.98 0.97
N LEU A 181 12.85 -13.78 1.92
CA LEU A 181 12.93 -14.43 3.23
C LEU A 181 12.79 -15.95 3.08
N ARG A 182 11.94 -16.46 2.19
CA ARG A 182 11.81 -17.91 1.95
C ARG A 182 13.09 -18.51 1.35
N GLU A 183 13.74 -17.81 0.43
CA GLU A 183 14.93 -18.31 -0.28
C GLU A 183 16.22 -18.12 0.51
N LYS A 184 16.39 -16.97 1.18
CA LYS A 184 17.65 -16.53 1.77
C LYS A 184 17.65 -16.45 3.29
N ALA A 185 16.56 -16.77 4.00
CA ALA A 185 16.51 -16.68 5.47
C ALA A 185 17.63 -17.45 6.18
N HIS A 186 18.06 -18.59 5.66
CA HIS A 186 19.14 -19.38 6.25
C HIS A 186 20.53 -18.71 6.14
N ASN A 187 20.70 -17.81 5.17
CA ASN A 187 21.94 -17.04 4.95
C ASN A 187 21.87 -15.63 5.53
N LEU A 188 20.66 -15.09 5.71
CA LEU A 188 20.42 -13.82 6.38
C LEU A 188 20.49 -14.04 7.89
N ARG A 189 21.66 -13.81 8.49
CA ARG A 189 21.80 -13.72 9.95
C ARG A 189 21.16 -12.42 10.45
N LEU A 190 19.83 -12.40 10.49
CA LEU A 190 19.07 -11.31 11.05
C LEU A 190 19.27 -11.25 12.56
N ARG A 191 19.43 -10.03 13.07
CA ARG A 191 19.34 -9.78 14.49
C ARG A 191 17.92 -10.10 14.94
N GLU A 192 17.77 -10.80 16.07
CA GLU A 192 16.50 -11.35 16.54
C GLU A 192 15.40 -10.26 16.70
N ASP A 193 15.81 -9.04 17.07
CA ASP A 193 14.92 -7.88 17.17
C ASP A 193 14.43 -7.38 15.81
N LEU A 194 15.28 -7.42 14.77
CA LEU A 194 14.91 -7.01 13.41
C LEU A 194 13.96 -8.01 12.76
N GLU A 195 14.22 -9.30 12.96
CA GLU A 195 13.40 -10.37 12.42
C GLU A 195 11.98 -10.35 13.01
N GLY A 196 11.86 -10.22 14.33
CA GLY A 196 10.55 -10.10 14.98
C GLY A 196 9.75 -8.89 14.50
N LYS A 197 10.43 -7.75 14.31
CA LYS A 197 9.82 -6.51 13.81
C LYS A 197 9.38 -6.61 12.35
N LEU A 198 10.22 -7.19 11.48
CA LEU A 198 9.90 -7.40 10.08
C LEU A 198 8.75 -8.41 9.92
N SER A 199 8.74 -9.48 10.72
CA SER A 199 7.67 -10.46 10.77
C SER A 199 6.33 -9.84 11.16
N ALA A 200 6.33 -9.03 12.23
CA ALA A 200 5.14 -8.30 12.65
C ALA A 200 4.65 -7.33 11.56
N ALA A 201 5.56 -6.61 10.90
CA ALA A 201 5.21 -5.69 9.82
C ALA A 201 4.58 -6.41 8.62
N LEU A 202 5.11 -7.57 8.21
CA LEU A 202 4.55 -8.40 7.14
C LEU A 202 3.16 -8.93 7.51
N CYS A 203 2.97 -9.38 8.75
CA CYS A 203 1.67 -9.84 9.25
C CYS A 203 0.62 -8.72 9.24
N ASN A 204 1.00 -7.50 9.67
CA ASN A 204 0.10 -6.35 9.64
C ASN A 204 -0.28 -5.99 8.20
N ILE A 205 0.68 -5.98 7.27
CA ILE A 205 0.40 -5.72 5.85
C ILE A 205 -0.51 -6.78 5.25
N GLU A 206 -0.34 -8.06 5.60
CA GLU A 206 -1.25 -9.11 5.15
C GLU A 206 -2.70 -8.83 5.63
N MET A 207 -2.87 -8.42 6.89
CA MET A 207 -4.19 -8.09 7.44
C MET A 207 -4.82 -6.87 6.76
N GLU A 208 -4.04 -5.82 6.50
CA GLU A 208 -4.55 -4.63 5.81
C GLU A 208 -4.86 -4.89 4.33
N LEU A 209 -4.02 -5.68 3.63
CA LEU A 209 -4.26 -6.06 2.24
C LEU A 209 -5.54 -6.90 2.07
N ARG A 210 -5.98 -7.64 3.11
CA ARG A 210 -7.27 -8.36 3.10
C ARG A 210 -8.48 -7.43 3.14
N LYS A 211 -8.33 -6.22 3.67
CA LYS A 211 -9.38 -5.20 3.68
C LYS A 211 -9.50 -4.48 2.33
N CYS A 212 -8.48 -4.62 1.47
CA CYS A 212 -8.44 -4.00 0.15
C CYS A 212 -9.15 -4.88 -0.87
N VAL A 213 -10.30 -4.43 -1.38
CA VAL A 213 -11.02 -5.10 -2.47
C VAL A 213 -10.76 -4.35 -3.77
N THR A 214 -10.23 -5.06 -4.77
CA THR A 214 -10.10 -4.56 -6.14
C THR A 214 -11.31 -4.99 -6.95
N TYR A 215 -12.02 -4.03 -7.53
CA TYR A 215 -13.09 -4.34 -8.47
C TYR A 215 -12.52 -4.44 -9.89
N ASP A 216 -12.69 -5.62 -10.52
CA ASP A 216 -12.18 -5.98 -11.85
C ASP A 216 -12.58 -5.01 -12.98
N SER A 217 -13.59 -4.16 -12.76
CA SER A 217 -14.08 -3.20 -13.74
C SER A 217 -13.31 -1.88 -13.82
N ALA A 218 -12.39 -1.64 -12.90
CA ALA A 218 -11.70 -0.35 -12.77
C ALA A 218 -10.26 -0.43 -12.24
N GLY A 219 -9.87 -1.54 -11.64
CA GLY A 219 -8.60 -1.68 -10.92
C GLY A 219 -8.48 -0.82 -9.67
N LEU A 220 -9.53 -0.07 -9.30
CA LEU A 220 -9.54 0.81 -8.12
C LEU A 220 -9.74 -0.01 -6.84
N VAL A 221 -9.08 0.44 -5.77
CA VAL A 221 -9.14 -0.18 -4.45
C VAL A 221 -10.20 0.50 -3.62
N GLN A 222 -11.04 -0.29 -2.98
CA GLN A 222 -11.94 0.13 -1.92
C GLN A 222 -11.55 -0.60 -0.64
N PHE A 223 -11.54 0.12 0.48
CA PHE A 223 -11.40 -0.52 1.78
C PHE A 223 -12.77 -1.00 2.25
N GLN A 224 -12.90 -2.29 2.52
CA GLN A 224 -14.11 -2.86 3.11
C GLN A 224 -13.85 -3.26 4.56
N GLN A 225 -14.89 -3.13 5.38
CA GLN A 225 -14.91 -3.75 6.70
C GLN A 225 -14.96 -5.27 6.51
N PRO A 226 -14.24 -6.09 7.30
CA PRO A 226 -14.45 -7.53 7.29
C PRO A 226 -15.90 -7.80 7.67
N VAL A 227 -16.70 -8.25 6.71
CA VAL A 227 -18.06 -8.74 6.96
C VAL A 227 -17.91 -10.01 7.79
N SER A 228 -18.47 -10.02 8.99
CA SER A 228 -18.64 -11.25 9.77
C SER A 228 -19.30 -12.29 8.87
N GLU A 229 -18.62 -13.41 8.64
CA GLU A 229 -19.00 -14.45 7.70
C GLU A 229 -20.42 -14.96 7.97
N GLU A 230 -21.40 -14.53 7.19
CA GLU A 230 -22.56 -15.35 6.85
C GLU A 230 -22.95 -15.13 5.37
N GLN A 231 -22.82 -16.22 4.61
CA GLN A 231 -23.52 -16.55 3.37
C GLN A 231 -23.07 -15.89 2.04
N GLY A 232 -22.58 -16.73 1.12
CA GLY A 232 -22.64 -16.45 -0.32
C GLY A 232 -21.50 -17.04 -1.15
N CYS A 233 -21.72 -18.24 -1.70
CA CYS A 233 -20.84 -18.93 -2.63
C CYS A 233 -20.53 -18.12 -3.91
N SER A 234 -19.25 -17.87 -4.22
CA SER A 234 -18.76 -17.91 -5.60
C SER A 234 -17.24 -18.05 -5.67
N GLU A 235 -16.81 -19.04 -6.44
CA GLU A 235 -15.44 -19.44 -6.70
C GLU A 235 -14.60 -18.31 -7.28
N ARG A 236 -13.49 -17.95 -6.62
CA ARG A 236 -12.20 -17.67 -7.30
C ARG A 236 -11.04 -18.17 -6.47
N LYS A 237 -10.54 -19.32 -6.91
CA LYS A 237 -9.32 -20.00 -6.48
C LYS A 237 -8.10 -19.11 -6.78
N GLY A 238 -7.50 -18.53 -5.74
CA GLY A 238 -6.33 -17.65 -5.88
C GLY A 238 -5.42 -17.67 -4.66
N ARG A 239 -4.50 -18.64 -4.63
CA ARG A 239 -3.17 -18.61 -3.95
C ARG A 239 -3.08 -17.95 -2.56
N ALA A 240 -3.67 -18.55 -1.53
CA ALA A 240 -3.33 -18.23 -0.14
C ALA A 240 -2.24 -19.18 0.40
N ARG A 241 -0.97 -18.79 0.28
CA ARG A 241 0.16 -19.35 1.07
C ARG A 241 0.63 -18.30 2.09
N GLY A 242 -0.31 -17.71 2.83
CA GLY A 242 -0.05 -16.67 3.84
C GLY A 242 0.79 -17.23 4.99
N LEU A 243 2.01 -16.68 5.15
CA LEU A 243 2.83 -16.44 6.35
C LEU A 243 2.82 -17.40 7.55
N SER A 244 2.26 -18.61 7.47
CA SER A 244 2.32 -19.61 8.55
C SER A 244 3.75 -19.99 8.90
N TRP A 245 4.70 -19.83 7.96
CA TRP A 245 6.12 -20.11 8.16
C TRP A 245 6.84 -19.10 9.07
N LEU A 246 6.42 -17.83 9.13
CA LEU A 246 7.02 -16.85 10.05
C LEU A 246 6.53 -17.02 11.50
N LYS A 247 5.46 -17.79 11.72
CA LYS A 247 5.02 -18.21 13.06
C LYS A 247 5.81 -19.41 13.62
N PHE A 248 6.69 -20.04 12.83
CA PHE A 248 7.52 -21.18 13.26
C PHE A 248 8.77 -20.80 14.09
N ARG A 249 8.93 -19.55 14.55
CA ARG A 249 10.04 -19.18 15.45
C ARG A 249 9.62 -18.69 16.83
N ARG A 250 8.39 -18.96 17.25
CA ARG A 250 7.99 -18.78 18.64
C ARG A 250 7.95 -20.13 19.36
N GLY A 251 9.15 -20.63 19.69
CA GLY A 251 9.37 -21.75 20.62
C GLY A 251 9.96 -22.99 19.95
N GLY A 252 11.23 -23.27 20.26
CA GLY A 252 11.93 -24.50 19.89
C GLY A 252 12.80 -24.35 18.64
N GLY A 253 14.11 -24.54 18.78
CA GLY A 253 15.07 -24.44 17.68
C GLY A 253 14.95 -25.56 16.64
N GLY A 254 15.54 -25.35 15.46
CA GLY A 254 15.63 -26.31 14.36
C GLY A 254 15.62 -25.55 13.03
N SER A 255 16.77 -25.22 12.44
CA SER A 255 17.67 -26.12 11.70
C SER A 255 17.04 -26.68 10.41
N SER A 256 17.88 -26.80 9.40
CA SER A 256 17.60 -27.34 8.09
C SER A 256 16.84 -28.68 8.20
N ARG A 257 15.63 -28.76 7.62
CA ARG A 257 14.85 -30.01 7.56
C ARG A 257 15.47 -30.97 6.55
N THR A 258 16.58 -31.55 6.94
CA THR A 258 17.10 -32.81 6.41
C THR A 258 16.51 -33.94 7.27
N ALA A 259 16.49 -35.17 6.75
CA ALA A 259 16.04 -36.36 7.52
C ALA A 259 16.69 -36.50 8.92
N ARG A 260 17.85 -35.85 9.15
CA ARG A 260 18.54 -35.80 10.45
C ARG A 260 17.84 -34.94 11.50
N ASP A 261 17.10 -33.91 11.09
CA ASP A 261 16.38 -32.97 11.97
C ASP A 261 15.04 -33.58 12.44
N VAL A 262 14.42 -34.39 11.59
CA VAL A 262 13.19 -35.13 11.93
C VAL A 262 13.46 -36.19 12.98
N ALA A 263 14.62 -36.85 12.93
CA ALA A 263 15.00 -37.88 13.92
C ALA A 263 15.21 -37.33 15.34
N THR A 264 15.26 -36.00 15.52
CA THR A 264 15.35 -35.33 16.82
C THR A 264 14.01 -34.81 17.34
N TRP A 265 12.92 -34.95 16.57
CA TRP A 265 11.62 -34.43 16.98
C TRP A 265 11.08 -35.14 18.22
N GLY A 266 10.59 -34.35 19.17
CA GLY A 266 9.79 -34.80 20.29
C GLY A 266 8.32 -34.98 19.92
N VAL A 267 7.54 -35.52 20.87
CA VAL A 267 6.11 -35.82 20.71
C VAL A 267 5.30 -34.58 20.32
N THR A 268 5.61 -33.44 20.93
CA THR A 268 4.95 -32.16 20.66
C THR A 268 5.18 -31.69 19.23
N GLU A 269 6.39 -31.89 18.69
CA GLU A 269 6.75 -31.50 17.33
C GLU A 269 6.07 -32.42 16.30
N VAL A 270 5.93 -33.71 16.61
CA VAL A 270 5.13 -34.66 15.80
C VAL A 270 3.66 -34.28 15.78
N ALA A 271 3.08 -33.88 16.92
CA ALA A 271 1.70 -33.40 17.01
C ALA A 271 1.49 -32.13 16.16
N THR A 272 2.39 -31.15 16.26
CA THR A 272 2.35 -29.95 15.42
C THR A 272 2.51 -30.28 13.94
N TRP A 273 3.36 -31.25 13.58
CA TRP A 273 3.48 -31.72 12.20
C TRP A 273 2.16 -32.32 11.68
N LEU A 274 1.45 -33.13 12.48
CA LEU A 274 0.11 -33.65 12.11
C LEU A 274 -0.91 -32.52 11.88
N GLU A 275 -0.85 -31.44 12.66
CA GLU A 275 -1.70 -30.26 12.44
C GLU A 275 -1.43 -29.61 11.07
N THR A 276 -0.16 -29.53 10.63
CA THR A 276 0.17 -29.01 9.29
C THR A 276 -0.41 -29.84 8.15
N LEU A 277 -0.66 -31.12 8.39
CA LEU A 277 -1.29 -32.05 7.44
C LEU A 277 -2.82 -32.03 7.52
N GLN A 278 -3.41 -31.18 8.38
CA GLN A 278 -4.83 -31.14 8.71
C GLN A 278 -5.32 -32.46 9.30
N LEU A 279 -4.49 -33.09 10.13
CA LEU A 279 -4.72 -34.39 10.77
C LEU A 279 -4.62 -34.29 12.30
N SER A 280 -4.98 -33.13 12.85
CA SER A 280 -4.97 -32.85 14.29
C SER A 280 -5.86 -33.81 15.10
N GLU A 281 -6.87 -34.43 14.48
CA GLU A 281 -7.72 -35.46 15.10
C GLU A 281 -6.93 -36.67 15.63
N TYR A 282 -5.69 -36.88 15.15
CA TYR A 282 -4.83 -37.98 15.62
C TYR A 282 -3.69 -37.53 16.55
N ALA A 283 -3.57 -36.22 16.84
CA ALA A 283 -2.46 -35.68 17.63
C ALA A 283 -2.42 -36.26 19.05
N GLU A 284 -3.59 -36.39 19.71
CA GLU A 284 -3.67 -37.02 21.03
C GLU A 284 -3.31 -38.50 20.99
N SER A 285 -3.72 -39.23 19.94
CA SER A 285 -3.36 -40.63 19.76
C SER A 285 -1.85 -40.80 19.62
N PHE A 286 -1.20 -40.00 18.78
CA PHE A 286 0.26 -40.03 18.61
C PHE A 286 0.99 -39.61 19.88
N THR A 287 0.40 -38.71 20.68
CA THR A 287 0.95 -38.26 21.96
C THR A 287 0.88 -39.34 23.03
N CYS A 288 -0.29 -39.98 23.19
CA CYS A 288 -0.50 -41.07 24.15
C CYS A 288 0.38 -42.30 23.86
N HIS A 289 0.74 -42.52 22.60
CA HIS A 289 1.62 -43.61 22.18
C HIS A 289 3.10 -43.20 22.09
N ASP A 290 3.48 -42.01 22.58
CA ASP A 290 4.86 -41.49 22.59
C ASP A 290 5.56 -41.57 21.22
N ILE A 291 4.82 -41.25 20.15
CA ILE A 291 5.36 -41.26 18.79
C ILE A 291 6.25 -40.03 18.59
N ARG A 292 7.56 -40.25 18.55
CA ARG A 292 8.56 -39.20 18.30
C ARG A 292 9.07 -39.30 16.86
N GLY A 293 9.98 -38.40 16.51
CA GLY A 293 10.49 -38.27 15.16
C GLY A 293 11.12 -39.54 14.59
N ARG A 294 11.78 -40.36 15.41
CA ARG A 294 12.41 -41.61 14.96
C ARG A 294 11.38 -42.66 14.59
N GLU A 295 10.37 -42.80 15.43
CA GLU A 295 9.25 -43.72 15.25
C GLU A 295 8.44 -43.30 14.03
N LEU A 296 8.19 -41.99 13.88
CA LEU A 296 7.49 -41.37 12.75
C LEU A 296 8.12 -41.76 11.40
N LEU A 297 9.45 -41.76 11.30
CA LEU A 297 10.18 -42.13 10.07
C LEU A 297 10.04 -43.62 9.70
N THR A 298 9.69 -44.46 10.68
CA THR A 298 9.54 -45.91 10.50
C THR A 298 8.09 -46.37 10.43
N LEU A 299 7.11 -45.46 10.61
CA LEU A 299 5.69 -45.82 10.65
C LEU A 299 5.22 -46.45 9.34
N GLY A 300 4.72 -47.67 9.45
CA GLY A 300 4.05 -48.39 8.39
C GLY A 300 2.54 -48.27 8.45
N ARG A 301 1.89 -48.82 7.42
CA ARG A 301 0.43 -48.85 7.32
C ARG A 301 -0.25 -49.58 8.49
N ARG A 302 0.43 -50.57 9.07
CA ARG A 302 -0.09 -51.37 10.20
C ARG A 302 -0.08 -50.54 11.49
N ASP A 303 1.02 -49.87 11.76
CA ASP A 303 1.20 -49.03 12.96
C ASP A 303 0.23 -47.86 12.96
N LEU A 304 0.01 -47.22 11.79
CA LEU A 304 -1.02 -46.18 11.65
C LEU A 304 -2.43 -46.67 11.98
N LYS A 305 -2.74 -47.94 11.69
CA LYS A 305 -4.03 -48.53 12.03
C LYS A 305 -4.17 -48.73 13.55
N GLU A 306 -3.09 -49.10 14.22
CA GLU A 306 -3.03 -49.25 15.69
C GLU A 306 -3.15 -47.89 16.40
N LEU A 307 -2.60 -46.84 15.80
CA LEU A 307 -2.77 -45.44 16.23
C LEU A 307 -4.17 -44.86 15.93
N GLY A 308 -5.10 -45.67 15.40
CA GLY A 308 -6.48 -45.24 15.11
C GLY A 308 -6.68 -44.54 13.76
N VAL A 309 -5.65 -44.48 12.91
CA VAL A 309 -5.74 -43.91 11.56
C VAL A 309 -6.29 -44.97 10.60
N THR A 310 -7.62 -45.10 10.56
CA THR A 310 -8.33 -46.10 9.73
C THR A 310 -8.74 -45.59 8.35
N LYS A 311 -8.86 -44.27 8.18
CA LYS A 311 -9.25 -43.62 6.91
C LYS A 311 -8.11 -43.74 5.88
N VAL A 312 -8.38 -44.43 4.76
CA VAL A 312 -7.36 -44.69 3.71
C VAL A 312 -6.69 -43.43 3.17
N GLY A 313 -7.44 -42.33 3.04
CA GLY A 313 -6.89 -41.04 2.61
C GLY A 313 -5.89 -40.45 3.61
N HIS A 314 -6.14 -40.61 4.91
CA HIS A 314 -5.29 -40.09 5.98
C HIS A 314 -4.00 -40.91 6.07
N VAL A 315 -4.15 -42.23 6.00
CA VAL A 315 -3.02 -43.17 5.91
C VAL A 315 -2.09 -42.82 4.74
N LYS A 316 -2.64 -42.57 3.54
CA LYS A 316 -1.83 -42.18 2.38
C LYS A 316 -1.14 -40.82 2.57
N ARG A 317 -1.84 -39.85 3.16
CA ARG A 317 -1.31 -38.50 3.40
C ARG A 317 -0.13 -38.52 4.39
N ILE A 318 -0.26 -39.26 5.48
CA ILE A 318 0.81 -39.42 6.48
C ILE A 318 2.02 -40.13 5.86
N LEU A 319 1.83 -41.27 5.20
CA LEU A 319 2.94 -42.02 4.60
C LEU A 319 3.67 -41.22 3.51
N GLN A 320 2.94 -40.45 2.69
CA GLN A 320 3.56 -39.58 1.69
C GLN A 320 4.34 -38.45 2.36
N ALA A 321 3.77 -37.80 3.39
CA ALA A 321 4.46 -36.74 4.11
C ALA A 321 5.72 -37.24 4.83
N VAL A 322 5.72 -38.45 5.40
CA VAL A 322 6.91 -39.08 5.99
C VAL A 322 7.96 -39.37 4.92
N LYS A 323 7.55 -39.82 3.73
CA LYS A 323 8.45 -40.03 2.59
C LYS A 323 9.09 -38.70 2.13
N ASP A 324 8.33 -37.62 2.11
CA ASP A 324 8.83 -36.30 1.74
C ASP A 324 9.78 -35.70 2.80
N LEU A 325 9.68 -36.14 4.05
CA LEU A 325 10.60 -35.78 5.14
C LEU A 325 11.94 -36.54 5.11
N THR A 326 12.03 -37.63 4.34
CA THR A 326 13.23 -38.49 4.24
C THR A 326 14.02 -38.27 2.95
N MET A 327 13.47 -37.52 2.01
CA MET A 327 14.13 -37.07 0.76
C MET A 327 14.94 -35.80 1.01
#